data_AF-A0A2T1HPB9-F1
#
_entry.id   AF-A0A2T1HPB9-F1
#
_cell.length_a   1.000
_cell.length_b   1.000
_cell.length_c   1.000
_cell.angle_alpha   90.00
_cell.angle_beta   90.00
_cell.angle_gamma   90.00
#
_symmetry.space_group_name_H-M   'P 1'
#
loop_
_entity.id
_entity.type
_entity.pdbx_description
1 polymer ?
#
loop_
_entity_poly.entity_id
_entity_poly.type
_entity_poly.pdbx_seq_one_letter_code
_entity_poly.pdbx_strand_id
1 'polypeptide(L)' 'MLSGAMRRTDTTPDEVEASLRAQGWTAIADVQAVILETDGSLSVVPRERRTDGAALAKVLRHARRLSETGGTGA' A
#
# COMPACT_ATOMS: atom_id res chain seq x y z
N MET A 1 8.17 6.84 -11.18
CA MET A 1 7.32 8.00 -11.51
C MET A 1 5.92 7.71 -10.96
N LEU A 2 5.61 8.24 -9.76
CA LEU A 2 4.36 7.98 -9.00
C LEU A 2 3.17 8.86 -9.49
N SER A 3 3.46 9.83 -10.36
CA SER A 3 2.57 10.93 -10.74
C SER A 3 1.36 10.53 -11.62
N GLY A 4 1.43 9.42 -12.35
CA GLY A 4 0.30 8.99 -13.19
C GLY A 4 -0.86 8.36 -12.41
N ALA A 5 -0.56 7.66 -11.31
CA ALA A 5 -1.58 7.01 -10.48
C ALA A 5 -2.29 8.03 -9.58
N MET A 6 -1.53 8.90 -8.91
CA MET A 6 -2.04 9.95 -8.01
C MET A 6 -3.02 10.91 -8.70
N ARG A 7 -2.74 11.27 -9.96
CA ARG A 7 -3.59 12.20 -10.74
C ARG A 7 -4.94 11.61 -11.15
N ARG A 8 -5.09 10.28 -11.18
CA ARG A 8 -6.34 9.62 -11.55
C ARG A 8 -7.31 9.47 -10.38
N THR A 9 -6.79 9.53 -9.17
CA THR A 9 -7.55 9.32 -7.93
C THR A 9 -7.66 10.59 -7.09
N ASP A 10 -7.25 11.73 -7.66
CA ASP A 10 -7.20 13.05 -7.01
C ASP A 10 -6.42 13.06 -5.69
N THR A 11 -5.47 12.12 -5.53
CA THR A 11 -4.73 11.94 -4.29
C THR A 11 -3.44 12.74 -4.34
N THR A 12 -3.27 13.65 -3.38
CA THR A 12 -2.07 14.49 -3.24
C THR A 12 -1.03 13.84 -2.30
N PRO A 13 0.25 14.22 -2.40
CA PRO A 13 1.27 13.77 -1.45
C PRO A 13 0.92 14.11 0.00
N ASP A 14 0.33 15.29 0.24
CA ASP A 14 -0.07 15.75 1.58
C ASP A 14 -1.18 14.88 2.19
N GLU A 15 -2.12 14.39 1.36
CA GLU A 15 -3.16 13.46 1.82
C GLU A 15 -2.59 12.08 2.17
N VAL A 16 -1.60 11.60 1.40
CA VAL A 16 -0.87 10.37 1.73
C VAL A 16 -0.17 10.55 3.07
N GLU A 17 0.51 11.68 3.30
CA GLU A 17 1.18 11.97 4.57
C GLU A 17 0.21 12.07 5.77
N ALA A 18 -0.92 12.75 5.58
CA ALA A 18 -1.94 12.88 6.61
C ALA A 18 -2.53 11.52 6.99
N SER A 19 -2.81 10.67 6.00
CA SER A 19 -3.34 9.33 6.20
C SER A 19 -2.32 8.41 6.88
N LEU A 20 -1.04 8.48 6.50
CA LEU A 20 0.04 7.78 7.18
C LEU A 20 0.11 8.16 8.67
N ARG A 21 0.06 9.45 9.00
CA ARG A 21 0.03 9.92 10.39
C ARG A 21 -1.20 9.45 11.16
N ALA A 22 -2.38 9.47 10.53
CA ALA A 22 -3.62 8.98 11.15
C ALA A 22 -3.56 7.48 11.47
N GLN A 23 -2.80 6.71 10.69
CA GLN A 23 -2.54 5.28 10.91
C GLN A 23 -1.38 5.00 11.87
N GLY A 24 -0.77 6.03 12.47
CA GLY A 24 0.30 5.89 13.47
C GLY A 24 1.72 5.88 12.91
N TRP A 25 1.91 6.11 11.61
CA TRP A 25 3.25 6.25 11.01
C TRP A 25 3.78 7.66 11.31
N THR A 26 4.86 7.74 12.08
CA THR A 26 5.46 9.01 12.50
C THR A 26 6.55 9.50 11.56
N ALA A 27 7.12 8.63 10.72
CA ALA A 27 8.15 8.98 9.75
C ALA A 27 7.92 8.27 8.41
N ILE A 28 7.89 9.05 7.32
CA ILE A 28 7.87 8.52 5.94
C ILE A 28 9.05 7.58 5.68
N ALA A 29 10.19 7.83 6.32
CA ALA A 29 11.40 7.02 6.15
C ALA A 29 11.24 5.55 6.58
N ASP A 30 10.25 5.26 7.45
CA ASP A 30 9.90 3.91 7.90
C ASP A 30 8.85 3.24 6.98
N VAL A 31 8.43 3.90 5.90
CA VAL A 31 7.49 3.37 4.89
C VAL A 31 8.25 3.00 3.62
N GLN A 32 8.09 1.75 3.17
CA GLN A 32 8.71 1.26 1.94
C GLN A 32 7.85 1.53 0.71
N ALA A 33 6.54 1.37 0.86
CA ALA A 33 5.57 1.61 -0.21
C ALA A 33 4.19 1.95 0.38
N VAL A 34 3.42 2.70 -0.39
CA VAL A 34 1.99 2.92 -0.16
C VAL A 34 1.26 2.48 -1.42
N ILE A 35 0.21 1.69 -1.24
CA ILE A 35 -0.65 1.19 -2.30
C ILE A 35 -2.00 1.88 -2.15
N LEU A 36 -2.50 2.47 -3.22
CA LEU A 36 -3.84 3.01 -3.29
C LEU A 36 -4.76 1.96 -3.91
N GLU A 37 -5.73 1.50 -3.13
CA GLU A 37 -6.71 0.50 -3.53
C GLU A 37 -7.84 1.14 -4.34
N THR A 38 -8.57 0.33 -5.12
CA THR A 38 -9.69 0.81 -5.97
C THR A 38 -10.87 1.39 -5.20
N ASP A 39 -10.97 1.14 -3.89
CA ASP A 39 -11.98 1.71 -3.01
C ASP A 39 -11.53 3.05 -2.36
N GLY A 40 -10.34 3.53 -2.71
CA GLY A 40 -9.76 4.75 -2.16
C GLY A 40 -9.01 4.56 -0.84
N SER A 41 -8.91 3.33 -0.32
CA SER A 41 -8.13 3.05 0.88
C SER A 41 -6.62 2.97 0.58
N LEU A 42 -5.80 3.23 1.61
CA LEU A 42 -4.35 3.18 1.52
C LEU A 42 -3.81 2.00 2.34
N SER A 43 -3.13 1.07 1.65
CA SER A 43 -2.36 0.00 2.26
C SER A 43 -0.89 0.42 2.38
N VAL A 44 -0.31 0.28 3.58
CA VAL A 44 1.07 0.71 3.86
C VAL A 44 1.98 -0.49 4.04
N VAL A 45 3.10 -0.51 3.31
CA VAL A 45 4.16 -1.50 3.47
C VAL A 45 5.31 -0.87 4.27
N PRO A 46 5.57 -1.35 5.50
CA PRO A 46 6.71 -0.89 6.29
C PRO A 46 8.03 -1.11 5.57
N ARG A 47 8.98 -0.21 5.78
CA ARG A 47 10.39 -0.47 5.54
C ARG A 47 10.90 -1.37 6.64
N GLU A 48 11.21 -2.62 6.29
CA GLU A 48 11.66 -3.61 7.28
C GLU A 48 12.93 -3.11 7.99
N ARG A 49 12.83 -2.84 9.30
CA ARG A 49 13.99 -2.90 10.20
C ARG A 49 14.13 -4.34 10.68
N ARG A 50 14.54 -5.26 9.80
CA ARG A 50 14.77 -6.70 10.08
C ARG A 50 13.84 -7.24 11.18
N THR A 51 12.59 -7.54 10.84
CA THR A 51 11.62 -8.18 11.74
C THR A 51 11.00 -9.38 11.05
N ASP A 52 10.88 -10.49 11.78
CA ASP A 52 10.56 -11.84 11.31
C ASP A 52 9.43 -11.90 10.25
N GLY A 53 9.68 -12.68 9.19
CA GLY A 53 8.98 -12.65 7.88
C GLY A 53 7.47 -12.92 7.83
N ALA A 54 6.78 -12.92 8.97
CA ALA A 54 5.33 -13.09 9.07
C ALA A 54 4.54 -11.93 8.43
N ALA A 55 5.04 -10.70 8.53
CA ALA A 55 4.40 -9.52 7.93
C ALA A 55 4.45 -9.58 6.39
N LEU A 56 5.63 -9.84 5.82
CA LEU A 56 5.82 -10.03 4.37
C LEU A 56 4.98 -11.20 3.85
N ALA A 57 4.94 -12.32 4.58
CA ALA A 57 4.11 -13.47 4.20
C ALA A 57 2.61 -13.13 4.15
N LYS A 58 2.11 -12.22 5.01
CA LYS A 58 0.71 -11.78 4.98
C LYS A 58 0.41 -10.93 3.74
N VAL A 59 1.31 -10.03 3.38
CA VAL A 59 1.20 -9.20 2.17
C VAL A 59 1.25 -10.05 0.91
N LEU A 60 2.21 -10.99 0.82
CA LEU A 60 2.34 -11.89 -0.34
C LEU A 60 1.10 -12.79 -0.52
N ARG A 61 0.50 -13.28 0.57
CA ARG A 61 -0.76 -14.03 0.51
C ARG A 61 -1.92 -13.18 -0.03
N HIS A 62 -1.94 -11.90 0.31
CA HIS A 62 -2.96 -10.98 -0.19
C HIS A 62 -2.75 -10.69 -1.69
N ALA A 63 -1.51 -10.38 -2.09
CA ALA A 63 -1.14 -10.16 -3.49
C ALA A 63 -1.44 -11.37 -4.40
N ARG A 64 -1.23 -12.59 -3.88
CA ARG A 64 -1.52 -13.84 -4.62
C ARG A 64 -3.03 -14.05 -4.83
N ARG A 65 -3.84 -13.76 -3.81
CA ARG A 65 -5.30 -13.85 -3.89
C ARG A 65 -5.89 -12.88 -4.92
N LEU A 66 -5.30 -11.70 -5.06
CA LEU A 66 -5.68 -10.73 -6.10
C LEU A 66 -5.33 -11.23 -7.52
N SER A 67 -4.26 -12.02 -7.65
CA SER A 67 -3.88 -12.64 -8.94
C SER A 67 -4.80 -13.80 -9.34
N GLU A 68 -5.40 -14.48 -8.36
CA GLU A 68 -6.29 -15.63 -8.58
C GLU A 68 -7.74 -15.21 -8.90
N THR A 69 -8.16 -14.03 -8.46
CA THR A 69 -9.55 -13.55 -8.63
C THR A 69 -9.80 -12.95 -10.03
N GLY A 70 -8.75 -12.69 -10.81
CA GLY A 70 -8.85 -12.19 -12.20
C GLY A 70 -8.99 -13.28 -13.28
N GLY A 71 -9.08 -14.56 -12.90
CA GLY A 71 -8.98 -15.71 -13.82
C GLY A 71 -10.27 -16.49 -14.12
N THR A 72 -11.44 -16.05 -13.65
CA THR A 72 -12.71 -16.76 -13.93
C THR A 72 -13.67 -15.85 -14.66
N GLY A 73 -13.54 -15.83 -15.99
CA GLY A 73 -14.43 -15.17 -16.93
C GLY A 73 -14.21 -15.76 -18.32
N ALA A 74 -14.63 -17.02 -18.50
CA ALA A 74 -14.85 -17.67 -19.79
C ALA A 74 -16.22 -18.35 -19.74
#